data_AF-A0A436WQC4-F1
#
_entry.id   AF-A0A436WQC4-F1
#
_cell.length_a   1.000
_cell.length_b   1.000
_cell.length_c   1.000
_cell.angle_alpha   90.00
_cell.angle_beta   90.00
_cell.angle_gamma   90.00
#
_symmetry.space_group_name_H-M   'P 1'
#
loop_
_entity.id
_entity.type
_entity.pdbx_description
1 polymer ?
#
loop_
_entity_poly.entity_id
_entity_poly.type
_entity_poly.pdbx_seq_one_letter_code
_entity_poly.pdbx_strand_id
1 'polypeptide(L)'
;MNQFRFSRRPDIGDKVRVSFEFFPPKTDEMEARLWDTVTRLEPLKPKFVSVTYGAGGSTRERTARTVKRILNETTLTPAAHMT
;
A
#
# COMPACT_ATOMS: atom_id res chain seq x y z
N MET A 1 -12.97 14.54 -12.77
CA MET A 1 -12.70 13.09 -12.95
C MET A 1 -11.34 12.92 -13.59
N ASN A 2 -10.32 12.62 -12.78
CA ASN A 2 -8.96 12.45 -13.29
C ASN A 2 -8.88 11.06 -13.95
N GLN A 3 -8.96 11.00 -15.28
CA GLN A 3 -8.79 9.73 -15.99
C GLN A 3 -7.32 9.32 -15.90
N PHE A 4 -7.01 8.43 -14.97
CA PHE A 4 -5.79 7.66 -15.02
C PHE A 4 -5.77 6.90 -16.35
N ARG A 5 -4.99 7.39 -17.32
CA ARG A 5 -4.69 6.63 -18.53
C ARG A 5 -3.80 5.45 -18.14
N PHE A 6 -4.43 4.35 -17.73
CA PHE A 6 -3.79 3.05 -17.77
C PHE A 6 -3.31 2.81 -19.20
N SER A 7 -2.13 2.20 -19.33
CA SER A 7 -1.38 1.91 -20.57
C SER A 7 -2.21 1.83 -21.86
N ARG A 8 -1.63 2.28 -23.00
CA ARG A 8 -2.22 2.23 -24.37
C ARG A 8 -2.63 0.83 -24.84
N ARG A 9 -2.37 -0.21 -24.06
CA ARG A 9 -2.76 -1.60 -24.30
C ARG A 9 -3.58 -2.11 -23.10
N PRO A 10 -4.92 -2.23 -23.25
CA PRO A 10 -5.80 -2.65 -22.16
C PRO A 10 -5.56 -4.11 -21.74
N ASP A 11 -4.91 -4.92 -22.58
CA ASP A 11 -4.64 -6.35 -22.41
C ASP A 11 -3.35 -6.70 -21.65
N ILE A 12 -2.42 -5.74 -21.49
CA ILE A 12 -1.14 -5.99 -20.79
C ILE A 12 -1.35 -6.19 -19.28
N GLY A 13 -2.37 -5.55 -18.69
CA GLY A 13 -2.63 -5.55 -17.25
C GLY A 13 -3.21 -6.86 -16.71
N ASP A 14 -3.95 -7.60 -17.52
CA ASP A 14 -4.67 -8.80 -17.05
C ASP A 14 -3.75 -9.99 -16.75
N LYS A 15 -2.51 -9.98 -17.27
CA LYS A 15 -1.55 -11.08 -17.10
C LYS A 15 -0.52 -10.85 -16.00
N VAL A 16 -0.30 -9.61 -15.57
CA VAL A 16 0.77 -9.28 -14.61
C VAL A 16 0.19 -9.12 -13.22
N ARG A 17 0.51 -10.09 -12.35
CA ARG A 17 0.18 -9.98 -10.92
C ARG A 17 1.23 -9.10 -10.25
N VAL A 18 0.77 -8.08 -9.54
CA VAL A 18 1.63 -7.15 -8.78
C VAL A 18 1.24 -7.09 -7.31
N SER A 19 2.19 -6.67 -6.49
CA SER A 19 2.03 -6.28 -5.09
C SER A 19 2.89 -5.04 -4.84
N PHE A 20 2.54 -4.25 -3.82
CA PHE A 20 3.29 -3.06 -3.42
C PHE A 20 3.74 -3.18 -1.97
N GLU A 21 4.93 -2.65 -1.68
CA GLU A 21 5.48 -2.60 -0.34
C GLU A 21 5.55 -1.15 0.15
N PHE A 22 5.09 -0.93 1.38
CA PHE A 22 5.11 0.37 2.04
C PHE A 22 5.99 0.34 3.30
N PHE A 23 6.52 1.52 3.63
CA PHE A 23 7.20 1.75 4.90
C PHE A 23 6.27 2.51 5.86
N PRO A 24 6.23 2.14 7.15
CA PRO A 24 5.42 2.84 8.13
C PRO A 24 5.89 4.30 8.29
N PRO A 25 4.99 5.29 8.17
CA PRO A 25 5.36 6.71 8.11
C PRO A 25 5.87 7.19 9.47
N LYS A 26 6.92 8.02 9.49
CA LYS A 26 7.52 8.55 10.72
C LYS A 26 6.93 9.88 11.17
N THR A 27 6.25 10.59 10.27
CA THR A 27 5.68 11.93 10.47
C THR A 27 4.30 12.01 9.82
N ASP A 28 3.50 12.99 10.24
CA ASP A 28 2.15 13.21 9.70
C ASP A 28 2.17 13.55 8.20
N GLU A 29 3.19 14.28 7.74
CA GLU A 29 3.38 14.57 6.32
C GLU A 29 3.64 13.29 5.52
N MET A 30 4.46 12.37 6.04
CA MET A 30 4.67 11.07 5.41
C MET A 30 3.40 10.22 5.42
N GLU A 31 2.57 10.34 6.46
CA GLU A 31 1.30 9.65 6.54
C GLU A 31 0.32 10.12 5.46
N ALA A 32 0.19 11.44 5.27
CA ALA A 32 -0.62 12.00 4.18
C ALA A 32 -0.14 11.50 2.81
N ARG A 33 1.17 11.55 2.55
CA ARG A 33 1.76 11.06 1.29
C ARG A 33 1.57 9.57 1.08
N LEU A 34 1.68 8.76 2.14
CA LEU A 34 1.40 7.33 2.08
C LEU A 34 -0.06 7.11 1.67
N TRP A 35 -1.00 7.85 2.26
CA TRP A 35 -2.42 7.69 1.98
C TRP A 35 -2.79 8.08 0.55
N ASP A 36 -2.22 9.18 0.04
CA ASP A 36 -2.36 9.58 -1.36
C ASP A 36 -1.85 8.47 -2.30
N THR A 37 -0.74 7.84 -1.94
CA THR A 37 -0.14 6.75 -2.71
C THR A 37 -1.02 5.50 -2.69
N VAL A 38 -1.50 5.09 -1.51
CA VAL A 38 -2.41 3.95 -1.35
C VAL A 38 -3.67 4.14 -2.20
N THR A 39 -4.31 5.31 -2.09
CA THR A 39 -5.53 5.65 -2.85
C THR A 39 -5.29 5.63 -4.36
N ARG A 40 -4.11 6.09 -4.80
CA ARG A 40 -3.73 6.09 -6.22
C ARG A 40 -3.44 4.69 -6.76
N LEU A 41 -2.90 3.79 -5.94
CA LEU A 41 -2.52 2.44 -6.35
C LEU A 41 -3.67 1.44 -6.20
N GLU A 42 -4.64 1.68 -5.32
CA GLU A 42 -5.77 0.77 -5.09
C GLU A 42 -6.52 0.34 -6.38
N PRO A 43 -6.82 1.24 -7.35
CA PRO A 43 -7.50 0.85 -8.58
C PRO A 43 -6.74 -0.14 -9.47
N LEU A 44 -5.43 -0.34 -9.24
CA LEU A 44 -4.63 -1.35 -9.93
C LEU A 44 -4.92 -2.78 -9.46
N LYS A 45 -5.73 -2.96 -8.41
CA LYS A 45 -6.13 -4.26 -7.85
C LYS A 45 -4.93 -5.19 -7.61
N PRO A 46 -3.89 -4.77 -6.87
CA PRO A 46 -2.77 -5.64 -6.54
C PRO A 46 -3.26 -6.87 -5.77
N LYS A 47 -2.52 -7.98 -5.85
CA LYS A 47 -2.90 -9.21 -5.15
C LYS A 47 -2.89 -9.06 -3.62
N PHE A 48 -1.95 -8.26 -3.12
CA PHE A 48 -1.84 -7.83 -1.74
C PHE A 48 -0.91 -6.61 -1.68
N VAL A 49 -0.82 -5.99 -0.51
CA VAL A 49 0.23 -5.01 -0.19
C VAL A 49 0.95 -5.44 1.08
N SER A 50 2.23 -5.09 1.22
CA SER A 50 3.00 -5.33 2.44
C SER A 50 3.34 -4.04 3.16
N VAL A 51 3.48 -4.12 4.49
CA VAL A 51 4.03 -3.05 5.33
C VAL A 51 5.25 -3.59 6.05
N THR A 52 6.38 -2.93 5.88
CA THR A 52 7.65 -3.34 6.49
C THR A 52 7.65 -3.22 8.01
N TYR A 53 8.60 -3.91 8.63
CA TYR A 53 8.82 -3.93 10.07
C TYR A 53 10.30 -3.68 10.34
N GLY A 54 10.60 -2.66 11.15
CA GLY A 54 11.95 -2.30 11.51
C GLY A 54 12.57 -3.33 12.44
N ALA A 55 13.84 -3.65 12.21
CA ALA A 55 14.60 -4.60 13.01
C ALA A 55 14.46 -4.31 14.52
N GLY A 56 14.36 -5.37 15.32
CA GLY A 56 14.18 -5.29 16.77
C GLY A 56 12.88 -4.62 17.23
N GLY A 57 11.90 -4.45 16.35
CA GLY A 57 10.60 -3.84 16.68
C GLY A 57 10.58 -2.31 16.69
N SER A 58 11.59 -1.65 16.14
CA SER A 58 11.70 -0.18 16.09
C SER A 58 10.54 0.54 15.38
N THR A 59 9.72 -0.17 14.61
CA THR A 59 8.52 0.36 13.95
C THR A 59 7.23 -0.35 14.34
N ARG A 60 7.22 -1.26 15.33
CA ARG A 60 6.10 -2.16 15.63
C ARG A 60 4.75 -1.45 15.66
N GLU A 61 4.64 -0.37 16.44
CA GLU A 61 3.39 0.37 16.60
C GLU A 61 2.98 1.08 15.30
N ARG A 62 3.94 1.60 14.55
CA ARG A 62 3.66 2.29 13.28
C ARG A 62 3.26 1.31 12.17
N THR A 63 3.90 0.15 12.10
CA THR A 63 3.53 -0.96 11.21
C THR A 63 2.10 -1.41 11.51
N ALA A 64 1.78 -1.68 12.78
CA ALA A 64 0.44 -2.11 13.19
C ALA A 64 -0.65 -1.07 12.85
N ARG A 65 -0.40 0.23 13.11
CA ARG A 65 -1.34 1.30 12.74
C ARG A 65 -1.56 1.37 11.23
N THR A 66 -0.49 1.29 10.44
CA THR A 66 -0.57 1.36 8.97
C THR A 66 -1.37 0.19 8.42
N VAL A 67 -1.08 -1.04 8.87
CA VAL A 67 -1.81 -2.25 8.45
C VAL A 67 -3.29 -2.16 8.82
N LYS A 68 -3.59 -1.75 10.06
CA LYS A 68 -4.98 -1.59 10.52
C LYS A 68 -5.75 -0.57 9.69
N ARG A 69 -5.11 0.55 9.33
CA ARG A 69 -5.72 1.59 8.50
C ARG A 69 -6.03 1.07 7.10
N ILE A 70 -5.06 0.42 6.44
CA ILE A 70 -5.27 -0.19 5.11
C ILE A 70 -6.44 -1.18 5.15
N LEU A 71 -6.49 -2.04 6.17
CA LEU A 71 -7.54 -3.04 6.33
C LEU A 71 -8.94 -2.43 6.51
N ASN A 72 -9.04 -1.28 7.18
CA ASN A 72 -10.32 -0.66 7.53
C ASN A 72 -10.84 0.34 6.48
N GLU A 73 -9.94 1.00 5.76
CA GLU A 73 -10.26 2.15 4.90
C GLU A 73 -10.11 1.86 3.41
N THR A 74 -9.64 0.66 3.02
CA THR A 74 -9.48 0.27 1.61
C THR A 74 -10.03 -1.13 1.34
N THR A 75 -10.06 -1.52 0.07
CA THR A 75 -10.37 -2.88 -0.38
C THR A 75 -9.14 -3.78 -0.47
N LEU A 76 -7.95 -3.28 -0.12
CA LEU A 76 -6.68 -3.99 -0.24
C LEU A 76 -6.49 -5.03 0.86
N THR A 77 -5.76 -6.11 0.54
CA THR A 77 -5.33 -7.12 1.50
C THR A 77 -3.92 -6.79 2.00
N PRO A 78 -3.73 -6.29 3.25
CA PRO A 78 -2.42 -6.00 3.78
C PRO A 78 -1.74 -7.23 4.42
N ALA A 79 -0.42 -7.29 4.31
CA ALA A 79 0.44 -8.23 5.02
C ALA A 79 1.48 -7.45 5.85
N ALA A 80 1.59 -7.74 7.14
CA ALA A 80 2.63 -7.16 7.99
C ALA A 80 3.90 -8.00 7.93
N HIS A 81 5.06 -7.35 7.74
CA HIS A 81 6.33 -8.01 8.05
C HIS A 81 6.47 -8.18 9.56
N MET A 82 7.26 -9.16 9.99
CA MET A 82 7.57 -9.40 11.40
C MET A 82 8.96 -10.02 11.52
N THR A 83 9.78 -9.48 12.41
CA THR A 83 11.15 -9.96 12.70
C THR A 83 11.41 -9.94 14.18
#